data_AF-A0A938R8A2-F1
#
_entry.id   AF-A0A938R8A2-F1
#
_cell.length_a   1.000
_cell.length_b   1.000
_cell.length_c   1.000
_cell.angle_alpha   90.00
_cell.angle_beta   90.00
_cell.angle_gamma   90.00
#
_symmetry.space_group_name_H-M   'P 1'
#
loop_
_entity.id
_entity.type
_entity.pdbx_description
1 polymer ?
#
loop_
_entity_poly.entity_id
_entity_poly.type
_entity_poly.pdbx_seq_one_letter_code
_entity_poly.pdbx_strand_id
1 'polypeptide(L)'
;MDNKTGLAELVRLVARFEKLDAEIEGAFNQGDKEVMFNAWEGVIEAKKDVKRFLAQQEPLVIGPDLALKLKKIRDNYGYFIDDMMDSLASVTGKPVSQESEGELDYVDALFTEGTADYVDEHFFRRRNQVGTLIGGRHLPAHISYHFTKLRECFALGLFEATVIYCRAVMETACFAALKSRGDIKGDRDIREFRMAALMNSIRRYVPEQVWNEADKVVTLAGNILHSKREKIVVSEEQAFDSVQSTLAIVEDLFR
;
A
#
# COMPACT_ATOMS: atom_id res chain seq x y z
N MET A 1 1.92 -12.34 16.15
CA MET A 1 0.87 -11.81 17.07
C MET A 1 -0.45 -12.47 16.70
N ASP A 2 -1.32 -12.75 17.67
CA ASP A 2 -2.72 -13.11 17.34
C ASP A 2 -3.40 -11.90 16.66
N ASN A 3 -4.24 -12.15 15.67
CA ASN A 3 -4.92 -11.14 14.84
C ASN A 3 -5.73 -10.16 15.72
N LYS A 4 -6.27 -10.64 16.84
CA LYS A 4 -6.95 -9.79 17.84
C LYS A 4 -6.01 -8.81 18.55
N THR A 5 -4.81 -9.25 18.92
CA THR A 5 -3.80 -8.39 19.54
C THR A 5 -3.30 -7.34 18.54
N GLY A 6 -3.10 -7.75 17.28
CA GLY A 6 -2.68 -6.84 16.22
C GLY A 6 -3.71 -5.74 15.93
N LEU A 7 -5.00 -6.12 15.87
CA LEU A 7 -6.08 -5.14 15.67
C LEU A 7 -6.21 -4.15 16.83
N ALA A 8 -6.13 -4.63 18.08
CA ALA A 8 -6.21 -3.76 19.26
C ALA A 8 -5.08 -2.73 19.28
N GLU A 9 -3.86 -3.15 18.92
CA GLU A 9 -2.71 -2.27 18.83
C GLU A 9 -2.86 -1.24 17.71
N LEU A 10 -3.34 -1.64 16.53
CA LEU A 10 -3.61 -0.71 15.43
C LEU A 10 -4.63 0.36 15.84
N VAL A 11 -5.71 -0.04 16.50
CA VAL A 11 -6.73 0.90 17.01
C VAL A 11 -6.11 1.89 18.00
N ARG A 12 -5.23 1.41 18.90
CA ARG A 12 -4.51 2.26 19.87
C ARG A 12 -3.61 3.27 19.16
N LEU A 13 -2.86 2.85 18.15
CA LEU A 13 -1.96 3.72 17.39
C LEU A 13 -2.73 4.79 16.61
N VAL A 14 -3.81 4.42 15.92
CA VAL A 14 -4.68 5.37 15.20
C VAL A 14 -5.31 6.37 16.18
N ALA A 15 -5.83 5.90 17.31
CA ALA A 15 -6.42 6.80 18.31
C ALA A 15 -5.41 7.79 18.90
N ARG A 16 -4.15 7.35 19.11
CA ARG A 16 -3.06 8.24 19.53
C ARG A 16 -2.76 9.30 18.47
N PHE A 17 -2.65 8.90 17.20
CA PHE A 17 -2.44 9.83 16.10
C PHE A 17 -3.56 10.88 16.02
N GLU A 18 -4.82 10.46 16.01
CA GLU A 18 -5.97 11.38 15.92
C GLU A 18 -6.05 12.35 17.12
N LYS A 19 -5.69 11.87 18.32
CA LYS A 19 -5.63 12.72 19.51
C LYS A 19 -4.58 13.83 19.35
N LEU A 20 -3.38 13.47 18.90
CA LEU A 20 -2.29 14.44 18.72
C LEU A 20 -2.62 15.43 17.59
N ASP A 21 -3.24 14.98 16.49
CA ASP A 21 -3.68 15.85 15.39
C ASP A 21 -4.67 16.93 15.88
N ALA A 22 -5.64 16.52 16.72
CA ALA A 22 -6.58 17.44 17.34
C ALA A 22 -5.92 18.40 18.35
N GLU A 23 -4.86 17.98 19.04
CA GLU A 23 -4.07 18.85 19.94
C GLU A 23 -3.33 19.94 19.15
N ILE A 24 -2.76 19.61 17.98
CA ILE A 24 -2.14 20.60 17.08
C ILE A 24 -3.19 21.59 16.58
N GLU A 25 -4.34 21.10 16.11
CA GLU A 25 -5.43 21.97 15.63
C GLU A 25 -5.88 22.94 16.74
N GLY A 26 -6.01 22.44 17.96
CA GLY A 26 -6.32 23.25 19.14
C GLY A 26 -5.27 24.32 19.43
N ALA A 27 -3.99 23.97 19.39
CA ALA A 27 -2.87 24.90 19.62
C ALA A 27 -2.79 25.98 18.53
N PHE A 28 -2.99 25.59 17.27
CA PHE A 28 -3.02 26.51 16.13
C PHE A 28 -4.13 27.56 16.30
N ASN A 29 -5.34 27.12 16.64
CA ASN A 29 -6.48 28.02 16.85
C ASN A 29 -6.28 28.98 18.04
N GLN A 30 -5.45 28.60 19.02
CA GLN A 30 -5.11 29.43 20.17
C GLN A 30 -3.91 30.36 19.91
N GLY A 31 -3.19 30.18 18.79
CA GLY A 31 -1.97 30.90 18.48
C GLY A 31 -0.76 30.50 19.33
N ASP A 32 -0.82 29.36 20.01
CA ASP A 32 0.28 28.85 20.84
C ASP A 32 1.32 28.13 19.97
N LYS A 33 2.31 28.89 19.52
CA LYS A 33 3.36 28.40 18.62
C LYS A 33 4.23 27.33 19.26
N GLU A 34 4.50 27.42 20.56
CA GLU A 34 5.40 26.49 21.24
C GLU A 34 4.75 25.12 21.37
N VAL A 35 3.47 25.08 21.78
CA VAL A 35 2.69 23.85 21.84
C VAL A 35 2.50 23.27 20.43
N MET A 36 2.23 24.12 19.43
CA MET A 36 2.09 23.68 18.04
C MET A 36 3.35 23.00 17.51
N PHE A 37 4.54 23.57 17.73
CA PHE A 37 5.81 22.97 17.30
C PHE A 37 6.10 21.64 18.01
N ASN A 38 5.88 21.58 19.32
CA ASN A 38 6.11 20.35 20.10
C ASN A 38 5.13 19.22 19.72
N ALA A 39 3.86 19.56 19.48
CA ALA A 39 2.84 18.60 19.08
C ALA A 39 3.03 18.11 17.63
N TRP A 40 3.58 18.96 16.74
CA TRP A 40 3.89 18.62 15.36
C TRP A 40 4.78 17.39 15.23
N GLU A 41 5.97 17.39 15.86
CA GLU A 41 6.86 16.23 15.81
C GLU A 41 6.17 14.96 16.32
N GLY A 42 5.38 15.10 17.39
CA GLY A 42 4.58 14.01 17.96
C GLY A 42 3.54 13.41 16.99
N VAL A 43 2.84 14.25 16.22
CA VAL A 43 1.86 13.78 15.22
C VAL A 43 2.54 13.06 14.07
N ILE A 44 3.64 13.62 13.54
CA ILE A 44 4.41 12.95 12.48
C ILE A 44 4.87 11.58 12.95
N GLU A 45 5.41 11.49 14.16
CA GLU A 45 5.90 10.22 14.70
C GLU A 45 4.77 9.22 14.95
N ALA A 46 3.64 9.67 15.50
CA ALA A 46 2.47 8.81 15.67
C ALA A 46 1.91 8.31 14.33
N LYS A 47 1.96 9.13 13.27
CA LYS A 47 1.58 8.73 11.91
C LYS A 47 2.53 7.67 11.37
N LYS A 48 3.84 7.85 11.56
CA LYS A 48 4.86 6.84 11.20
C LYS A 48 4.66 5.53 11.94
N ASP A 49 4.37 5.58 13.25
CA ASP A 49 4.10 4.38 14.04
C ASP A 49 2.95 3.54 13.46
N VAL A 50 1.86 4.18 13.04
CA VAL A 50 0.75 3.48 12.36
C VAL A 50 1.23 2.80 11.08
N LYS A 51 1.98 3.52 10.23
CA LYS A 51 2.48 3.00 8.95
C LYS A 51 3.48 1.85 9.14
N ARG A 52 4.45 2.00 10.07
CA ARG A 52 5.44 0.99 10.45
C ARG A 52 4.76 -0.28 10.98
N PHE A 53 3.76 -0.11 11.85
CA PHE A 53 2.99 -1.23 12.37
C PHE A 53 2.33 -2.02 11.23
N LEU A 54 1.62 -1.34 10.31
CA LEU A 54 0.99 -1.99 9.15
C LEU A 54 2.00 -2.66 8.20
N ALA A 55 3.20 -2.10 8.07
CA ALA A 55 4.29 -2.66 7.26
C ALA A 55 4.89 -3.95 7.84
N GLN A 56 4.76 -4.16 9.16
CA GLN A 56 5.27 -5.33 9.86
C GLN A 56 4.21 -6.42 10.05
N GLN A 57 2.92 -6.06 10.09
CA GLN A 57 1.85 -7.04 10.26
C GLN A 57 1.52 -7.79 8.97
N GLU A 58 0.96 -8.99 9.15
CA GLU A 58 0.14 -9.64 8.13
C GLU A 58 -1.16 -8.85 7.89
N PRO A 59 -1.84 -9.02 6.74
CA PRO A 59 -3.08 -8.31 6.47
C PRO A 59 -4.13 -8.55 7.56
N LEU A 60 -4.51 -7.47 8.25
CA LEU A 60 -5.49 -7.51 9.33
C LEU A 60 -6.91 -7.38 8.76
N VAL A 61 -7.85 -8.11 9.34
CA VAL A 61 -9.28 -7.92 9.04
C VAL A 61 -9.77 -6.74 9.87
N ILE A 62 -10.03 -5.62 9.21
CA ILE A 62 -10.47 -4.39 9.88
C ILE A 62 -11.89 -4.00 9.48
N GLY A 63 -12.58 -3.32 10.41
CA GLY A 63 -13.90 -2.75 10.15
C GLY A 63 -13.84 -1.53 9.22
N PRO A 64 -14.98 -1.15 8.61
CA PRO A 64 -15.05 -0.07 7.61
C PRO A 64 -14.58 1.28 8.15
N ASP A 65 -14.89 1.60 9.41
CA ASP A 65 -14.51 2.87 10.03
C ASP A 65 -12.99 2.99 10.17
N LEU A 66 -12.33 1.94 10.65
CA LEU A 66 -10.88 1.91 10.77
C LEU A 66 -10.23 1.95 9.38
N ALA A 67 -10.80 1.25 8.39
CA ALA A 67 -10.29 1.28 7.02
C ALA A 67 -10.31 2.67 6.40
N LEU A 68 -11.37 3.46 6.67
CA LEU A 68 -11.44 4.84 6.20
C LEU A 68 -10.35 5.72 6.84
N LYS A 69 -10.11 5.55 8.15
CA LYS A 69 -9.04 6.28 8.86
C LYS A 69 -7.66 5.92 8.34
N LEU A 70 -7.38 4.64 8.13
CA LEU A 70 -6.10 4.20 7.55
C LEU A 70 -5.91 4.71 6.13
N LYS A 71 -6.99 4.79 5.33
CA LYS A 71 -6.94 5.39 4.00
C LYS A 71 -6.51 6.85 4.07
N LYS A 72 -7.07 7.64 5.00
CA LYS A 72 -6.68 9.04 5.25
C LYS A 72 -5.20 9.17 5.64
N ILE A 73 -4.76 8.36 6.60
CA ILE A 73 -3.37 8.32 7.06
C ILE A 73 -2.42 7.95 5.91
N ARG A 74 -2.83 7.03 5.04
CA ARG A 74 -2.07 6.56 3.88
C ARG A 74 -1.91 7.65 2.83
N ASP A 75 -3.01 8.22 2.34
CA ASP A 75 -2.96 9.20 1.24
C ASP A 75 -2.59 10.62 1.72
N ASN A 76 -2.20 10.76 2.99
CA ASN A 76 -1.86 12.03 3.65
C ASN A 76 -2.93 13.11 3.39
N TYR A 77 -4.18 12.80 3.72
CA TYR A 77 -5.29 13.73 3.57
C TYR A 77 -6.29 13.65 4.72
N GLY A 78 -7.00 14.77 4.92
CA GLY A 78 -8.20 14.83 5.75
C GLY A 78 -7.92 14.87 7.25
N TYR A 79 -6.69 15.17 7.64
CA TYR A 79 -6.23 15.51 8.98
C TYR A 79 -5.58 16.90 8.97
N PHE A 80 -5.57 17.59 10.12
CA PHE A 80 -5.09 18.97 10.21
C PHE A 80 -3.61 19.08 9.86
N ILE A 81 -2.80 18.09 10.24
CA ILE A 81 -1.39 18.02 9.88
C ILE A 81 -1.16 18.02 8.36
N ASP A 82 -2.07 17.46 7.58
CA ASP A 82 -1.94 17.40 6.13
C ASP A 82 -2.12 18.81 5.52
N ASP A 83 -3.14 19.54 5.96
CA ASP A 83 -3.40 20.93 5.54
C ASP A 83 -2.25 21.88 5.93
N MET A 84 -1.66 21.68 7.12
CA MET A 84 -0.48 22.41 7.56
C MET A 84 0.72 22.18 6.64
N MET A 85 0.97 20.92 6.26
CA MET A 85 2.11 20.54 5.43
C MET A 85 1.96 21.07 4.00
N ASP A 86 0.74 21.05 3.46
CA ASP A 86 0.44 21.67 2.17
C ASP A 86 0.65 23.20 2.21
N SER A 87 0.22 23.84 3.29
CA SER A 87 0.44 25.28 3.50
C SER A 87 1.93 25.61 3.57
N LEU A 88 2.72 24.84 4.31
CA LEU A 88 4.17 25.01 4.38
C LEU A 88 4.86 24.77 3.04
N ALA A 89 4.43 23.75 2.29
CA ALA A 89 4.95 23.47 0.97
C ALA A 89 4.67 24.64 0.00
N SER A 90 3.48 25.25 0.08
CA SER A 90 3.12 26.43 -0.72
C SER A 90 3.98 27.65 -0.41
N VAL A 91 4.37 27.85 0.86
CA VAL A 91 5.19 28.98 1.32
C VAL A 91 6.67 28.77 0.99
N THR A 92 7.17 27.55 1.20
CA THR A 92 8.60 27.23 1.04
C THR A 92 8.97 26.83 -0.38
N GLY A 93 7.98 26.53 -1.23
CA GLY A 93 8.18 25.97 -2.56
C GLY A 93 8.77 24.55 -2.55
N LYS A 94 8.81 23.90 -1.38
CA LYS A 94 9.39 22.56 -1.20
C LYS A 94 8.35 21.64 -0.55
N PRO A 95 8.06 20.47 -1.13
CA PRO A 95 7.22 19.48 -0.46
C PRO A 95 7.89 19.05 0.85
N VAL A 96 7.15 19.10 1.95
CA VAL A 96 7.64 18.64 3.25
C VAL A 96 7.26 17.17 3.39
N SER A 97 8.25 16.28 3.42
CA SER A 97 7.99 14.84 3.55
C SER A 97 7.46 14.52 4.93
N GLN A 98 6.26 13.93 4.98
CA GLN A 98 5.72 13.31 6.20
C GLN A 98 6.23 11.88 6.39
N GLU A 99 6.99 11.34 5.42
CA GLU A 99 7.40 9.94 5.37
C GLU A 99 8.92 9.74 5.52
N SER A 100 9.71 10.81 5.68
CA SER A 100 11.15 10.66 5.90
C SER A 100 11.40 10.08 7.28
N GLU A 101 11.78 8.81 7.32
CA GLU A 101 12.53 8.25 8.45
C GLU A 101 13.89 8.95 8.41
N GLY A 102 14.28 9.66 9.47
CA GLY A 102 15.59 10.33 9.50
C GLY A 102 16.72 9.31 9.32
N GLU A 103 17.91 9.76 8.93
CA GLU A 103 19.10 8.90 8.72
C GLU A 103 19.40 7.97 9.91
N LEU A 104 19.02 8.37 11.13
CA LEU A 104 19.25 7.61 12.37
C LEU A 104 18.35 6.37 12.53
N ASP A 105 17.07 6.44 12.14
CA ASP A 105 16.16 5.27 12.21
C ASP A 105 16.48 4.23 11.13
N TYR A 106 16.98 4.68 9.98
CA TYR A 106 17.41 3.82 8.89
C TYR A 106 18.52 2.87 9.35
N VAL A 107 19.55 3.42 10.00
CA VAL A 107 20.72 2.68 10.46
C VAL A 107 20.33 1.63 11.51
N ASP A 108 19.59 2.01 12.55
CA ASP A 108 19.19 1.08 13.60
C ASP A 108 18.24 -0.01 13.08
N ALA A 109 17.31 0.33 12.18
CA ALA A 109 16.41 -0.66 11.59
C ALA A 109 17.14 -1.64 10.65
N LEU A 110 18.14 -1.19 9.87
CA LEU A 110 19.00 -2.04 9.03
C LEU A 110 19.74 -3.09 9.84
N PHE A 111 20.34 -2.67 10.96
CA PHE A 111 21.13 -3.54 11.82
C PHE A 111 20.27 -4.50 12.65
N THR A 112 19.03 -4.10 12.99
CA THR A 112 18.11 -4.95 13.74
C THR A 112 17.44 -6.03 12.88
N GLU A 113 17.15 -5.74 11.61
CA GLU A 113 16.55 -6.71 10.68
C GLU A 113 17.59 -7.62 9.96
N GLY A 114 18.89 -7.38 10.14
CA GLY A 114 19.95 -8.13 9.46
C GLY A 114 19.95 -7.95 7.93
N THR A 115 19.33 -6.87 7.46
CA THR A 115 19.10 -6.54 6.05
C THR A 115 20.11 -5.53 5.50
N ALA A 116 21.04 -5.08 6.35
CA ALA A 116 21.93 -3.95 6.09
C ALA A 116 22.71 -3.99 4.77
N ASP A 117 23.05 -5.18 4.30
CA ASP A 117 23.83 -5.35 3.07
C ASP A 117 22.98 -5.31 1.78
N TYR A 118 21.65 -5.30 1.87
CA TYR A 118 20.74 -5.55 0.74
C TYR A 118 19.61 -4.53 0.55
N VAL A 119 19.50 -3.50 1.39
CA VAL A 119 18.41 -2.52 1.33
C VAL A 119 18.95 -1.11 1.11
N ASP A 120 18.20 -0.30 0.34
CA ASP A 120 18.50 1.12 0.11
C ASP A 120 17.75 2.03 1.11
N GLU A 121 18.13 3.31 1.15
CA GLU A 121 17.53 4.35 2.00
C GLU A 121 16.01 4.52 1.84
N HIS A 122 15.42 3.98 0.77
CA HIS A 122 13.99 4.06 0.50
C HIS A 122 13.24 2.79 0.89
N PHE A 123 13.91 1.74 1.37
CA PHE A 123 13.29 0.46 1.69
C PHE A 123 12.09 0.59 2.64
N PHE A 124 12.27 1.24 3.80
CA PHE A 124 11.19 1.37 4.78
C PHE A 124 10.06 2.27 4.28
N ARG A 125 10.38 3.36 3.58
CA ARG A 125 9.38 4.20 2.91
C ARG A 125 8.52 3.36 1.96
N ARG A 126 9.15 2.62 1.04
CA ARG A 126 8.45 1.76 0.06
C ARG A 126 7.63 0.67 0.75
N ARG A 127 8.19 0.03 1.79
CA ARG A 127 7.50 -1.01 2.57
C ARG A 127 6.25 -0.45 3.27
N ASN A 128 6.36 0.75 3.86
CA ASN A 128 5.25 1.46 4.51
C ASN A 128 4.16 1.86 3.51
N GLN A 129 4.55 2.38 2.34
CA GLN A 129 3.63 2.76 1.27
C GLN A 129 2.76 1.59 0.80
N VAL A 130 3.34 0.41 0.58
CA VAL A 130 2.55 -0.76 0.17
C VAL A 130 1.84 -1.44 1.35
N GLY A 131 2.44 -1.46 2.54
CA GLY A 131 1.82 -2.03 3.75
C GLY A 131 0.49 -1.35 4.10
N THR A 132 0.44 -0.04 3.97
CA THR A 132 -0.77 0.76 4.21
C THR A 132 -1.86 0.55 3.15
N LEU A 133 -1.51 0.16 1.92
CA LEU A 133 -2.49 -0.24 0.90
C LEU A 133 -3.21 -1.54 1.27
N ILE A 134 -2.45 -2.52 1.77
CA ILE A 134 -2.93 -3.89 2.00
C ILE A 134 -3.72 -4.01 3.32
N GLY A 135 -3.37 -3.19 4.32
CA GLY A 135 -3.82 -3.30 5.71
C GLY A 135 -5.29 -3.01 6.01
N GLY A 136 -6.20 -3.12 5.03
CA GLY A 136 -7.57 -2.61 5.18
C GLY A 136 -8.73 -3.44 4.64
N ARG A 137 -8.49 -4.62 4.06
CA ARG A 137 -9.47 -5.27 3.16
C ARG A 137 -9.59 -6.76 3.43
N HIS A 138 -10.81 -7.29 3.29
CA HIS A 138 -11.08 -8.72 3.41
C HIS A 138 -10.76 -9.42 2.08
N LEU A 139 -9.55 -9.99 1.97
CA LEU A 139 -9.13 -10.80 0.83
C LEU A 139 -9.00 -12.27 1.24
N PRO A 140 -9.23 -13.24 0.33
CA PRO A 140 -8.92 -14.64 0.60
C PRO A 140 -7.46 -14.82 1.05
N ALA A 141 -7.21 -15.68 2.04
CA ALA A 141 -5.88 -15.83 2.66
C ALA A 141 -4.73 -16.05 1.66
N HIS A 142 -4.97 -16.84 0.61
CA HIS A 142 -3.98 -17.09 -0.44
C HIS A 142 -3.66 -15.82 -1.27
N ILE A 143 -4.63 -14.92 -1.48
CA ILE A 143 -4.43 -13.63 -2.15
C ILE A 143 -3.69 -12.67 -1.21
N SER A 144 -4.06 -12.63 0.06
CA SER A 144 -3.37 -11.85 1.09
C SER A 144 -1.87 -12.19 1.16
N TYR A 145 -1.53 -13.48 1.10
CA TYR A 145 -0.14 -13.95 1.04
C TYR A 145 0.61 -13.35 -0.15
N HIS A 146 0.00 -13.32 -1.34
CA HIS A 146 0.62 -12.73 -2.52
C HIS A 146 0.84 -11.23 -2.37
N PHE A 147 -0.09 -10.48 -1.78
CA PHE A 147 0.13 -9.05 -1.52
C PHE A 147 1.28 -8.81 -0.53
N THR A 148 1.47 -9.66 0.48
CA THR A 148 2.65 -9.60 1.36
C THR A 148 3.95 -9.77 0.57
N LYS A 149 4.00 -10.70 -0.39
CA LYS A 149 5.18 -10.89 -1.25
C LYS A 149 5.40 -9.76 -2.24
N LEU A 150 4.32 -9.19 -2.76
CA LEU A 150 4.35 -8.02 -3.62
C LEU A 150 4.92 -6.80 -2.87
N ARG A 151 4.54 -6.61 -1.59
CA ARG A 151 5.13 -5.60 -0.69
C ARG A 151 6.63 -5.78 -0.54
N GLU A 152 7.10 -7.00 -0.31
CA GLU A 152 8.54 -7.30 -0.19
C GLU A 152 9.30 -6.95 -1.48
N CYS A 153 8.78 -7.34 -2.65
CA CYS A 153 9.40 -7.00 -3.94
C CYS A 153 9.53 -5.48 -4.15
N PHE A 154 8.46 -4.74 -3.86
CA PHE A 154 8.45 -3.29 -4.01
C PHE A 154 9.39 -2.61 -3.00
N ALA A 155 9.37 -3.07 -1.74
CA ALA A 155 10.24 -2.57 -0.69
C ALA A 155 11.72 -2.70 -1.04
N LEU A 156 12.10 -3.80 -1.69
CA LEU A 156 13.47 -4.07 -2.15
C LEU A 156 13.86 -3.32 -3.45
N GLY A 157 12.97 -2.49 -4.01
CA GLY A 157 13.27 -1.75 -5.24
C GLY A 157 13.26 -2.60 -6.51
N LEU A 158 12.70 -3.82 -6.44
CA LEU A 158 12.62 -4.74 -7.57
C LEU A 158 11.40 -4.38 -8.45
N PHE A 159 11.43 -3.21 -9.10
CA PHE A 159 10.27 -2.63 -9.77
C PHE A 159 9.76 -3.46 -10.95
N GLU A 160 10.62 -3.97 -11.82
CA GLU A 160 10.16 -4.85 -12.91
C GLU A 160 9.54 -6.15 -12.38
N ALA A 161 10.17 -6.74 -11.35
CA ALA A 161 9.65 -7.94 -10.69
C ALA A 161 8.31 -7.69 -10.01
N THR A 162 8.13 -6.51 -9.39
CA THR A 162 6.87 -6.09 -8.77
C THR A 162 5.75 -6.06 -9.78
N VAL A 163 5.96 -5.47 -10.97
CA VAL A 163 4.95 -5.41 -12.04
C VAL A 163 4.64 -6.80 -12.62
N ILE A 164 5.66 -7.65 -12.80
CA ILE A 164 5.44 -9.05 -13.21
C ILE A 164 4.60 -9.79 -12.17
N TYR A 165 4.90 -9.58 -10.88
CA TYR A 165 4.20 -10.23 -9.80
C TYR A 165 2.75 -9.73 -9.68
N CYS A 166 2.50 -8.44 -9.89
CA CYS A 166 1.15 -7.87 -10.04
C CYS A 166 0.30 -8.66 -11.03
N ARG A 167 0.84 -8.97 -12.22
CA ARG A 167 0.16 -9.81 -13.22
C ARG A 167 -0.16 -11.21 -12.69
N ALA A 168 0.75 -11.85 -11.97
CA ALA A 168 0.52 -13.17 -11.38
C ALA A 168 -0.56 -13.15 -10.27
N VAL A 169 -0.59 -12.08 -9.45
CA VAL A 169 -1.65 -11.87 -8.45
C VAL A 169 -3.00 -11.70 -9.13
N MET A 170 -3.09 -10.86 -10.18
CA MET A 170 -4.32 -10.68 -10.93
C MET A 170 -4.80 -11.97 -11.60
N GLU A 171 -3.89 -12.76 -12.19
CA GLU A 171 -4.21 -14.07 -12.77
C GLU A 171 -4.85 -15.00 -11.74
N THR A 172 -4.22 -15.11 -10.57
CA THR A 172 -4.69 -15.93 -9.44
C THR A 172 -6.05 -15.45 -8.92
N ALA A 173 -6.21 -14.15 -8.73
CA ALA A 173 -7.44 -13.54 -8.25
C ALA A 173 -8.60 -13.70 -9.24
N CYS A 174 -8.37 -13.44 -10.53
CA CYS A 174 -9.38 -13.61 -11.58
C CYS A 174 -9.87 -15.06 -11.64
N PHE A 175 -8.94 -16.02 -11.62
CA PHE A 175 -9.28 -17.43 -11.63
C PHE A 175 -10.11 -17.83 -10.39
N ALA A 176 -9.66 -17.46 -9.19
CA ALA A 176 -10.36 -17.74 -7.94
C ALA A 176 -11.76 -17.11 -7.93
N ALA A 177 -11.88 -15.87 -8.40
CA ALA A 177 -13.13 -15.12 -8.49
C ALA A 177 -14.13 -15.72 -9.49
N LEU A 178 -13.67 -16.19 -10.66
CA LEU A 178 -14.53 -16.86 -11.64
C LEU A 178 -14.93 -18.26 -11.18
N LYS A 179 -14.03 -18.98 -10.50
CA LYS A 179 -14.31 -20.30 -9.92
C LYS A 179 -15.36 -20.21 -8.81
N SER A 180 -15.26 -19.25 -7.90
CA SER A 180 -16.25 -19.07 -6.83
C SER A 180 -17.64 -18.69 -7.36
N ARG A 181 -17.71 -18.03 -8.52
CA ARG A 181 -18.96 -17.67 -9.22
C ARG A 181 -19.54 -18.79 -10.08
N GLY A 182 -18.82 -19.90 -10.28
CA GLY A 182 -19.26 -21.03 -11.11
C GLY A 182 -19.05 -20.85 -12.62
N ASP A 183 -18.37 -19.79 -13.05
CA ASP A 183 -18.01 -19.57 -14.46
C ASP A 183 -16.90 -20.53 -14.91
N ILE A 184 -16.04 -20.95 -13.99
CA ILE A 184 -15.07 -22.02 -14.20
C ILE A 184 -15.57 -23.29 -13.51
N LYS A 185 -16.05 -24.24 -14.32
CA LYS A 185 -16.47 -25.56 -13.85
C LYS A 185 -15.31 -26.56 -13.78
N GLY A 186 -15.41 -27.50 -12.84
CA GLY A 186 -14.53 -28.65 -12.67
C GLY A 186 -13.20 -28.35 -11.97
N ASP A 187 -12.29 -29.34 -12.00
CA ASP A 187 -10.95 -29.27 -11.42
C ASP A 187 -9.90 -28.68 -12.38
N ARG A 188 -10.34 -27.80 -13.29
CA ARG A 188 -9.42 -27.14 -14.24
C ARG A 188 -8.36 -26.36 -13.49
N ASP A 189 -7.13 -26.43 -13.98
CA ASP A 189 -5.98 -25.74 -13.43
C ASP A 189 -5.90 -24.31 -13.99
N ILE A 190 -5.42 -23.36 -13.19
CA ILE A 190 -5.19 -21.97 -13.62
C ILE A 190 -4.26 -21.90 -14.85
N ARG A 191 -3.30 -22.83 -14.95
CA ARG A 191 -2.33 -22.93 -16.07
C ARG A 191 -2.99 -23.19 -17.42
N GLU A 192 -4.24 -23.65 -17.42
CA GLU A 192 -5.02 -23.87 -18.65
C GLU A 192 -5.56 -22.56 -19.24
N PHE A 193 -5.52 -21.46 -18.48
CA PHE A 193 -6.10 -20.19 -18.88
C PHE A 193 -5.02 -19.21 -19.32
N ARG A 194 -5.30 -18.48 -20.40
CA ARG A 194 -4.51 -17.31 -20.78
C ARG A 194 -4.98 -16.11 -20.00
N MET A 195 -4.07 -15.28 -19.51
CA MET A 195 -4.39 -14.03 -18.81
C MET A 195 -5.44 -13.17 -19.55
N ALA A 196 -5.30 -13.00 -20.87
CA ALA A 196 -6.28 -12.25 -21.68
C ALA A 196 -7.71 -12.85 -21.63
N ALA A 197 -7.82 -14.18 -21.56
CA ALA A 197 -9.12 -14.84 -21.43
C ALA A 197 -9.74 -14.61 -20.05
N LEU A 198 -8.92 -14.64 -18.98
CA LEU A 198 -9.36 -14.33 -17.62
C LEU A 198 -9.83 -12.87 -17.51
N MET A 199 -9.03 -11.92 -18.00
CA MET A 199 -9.36 -10.48 -17.99
C MET A 199 -10.66 -10.18 -18.75
N ASN A 200 -10.86 -10.79 -19.92
CA ASN A 200 -12.11 -10.63 -20.66
C ASN A 200 -13.32 -11.21 -19.92
N SER A 201 -13.13 -12.35 -19.24
CA SER A 201 -14.20 -13.03 -18.49
C SER A 201 -14.64 -12.23 -17.27
N ILE A 202 -13.73 -11.52 -16.62
CA ILE A 202 -14.04 -10.70 -15.45
C ILE A 202 -14.55 -9.30 -15.77
N ARG A 203 -14.45 -8.82 -17.02
CA ARG A 203 -14.81 -7.45 -17.41
C ARG A 203 -16.22 -7.04 -17.00
N ARG A 204 -17.18 -7.97 -16.97
CA ARG A 204 -18.57 -7.73 -16.57
C ARG A 204 -18.77 -7.54 -15.05
N TYR A 205 -17.76 -7.85 -14.24
CA TYR A 205 -17.84 -7.84 -12.77
C TYR A 205 -17.11 -6.65 -12.14
N VAL A 206 -16.39 -5.87 -12.93
CA VAL A 206 -15.57 -4.75 -12.45
C VAL A 206 -15.92 -3.48 -13.21
N PRO A 207 -15.82 -2.29 -12.58
CA PRO A 207 -15.98 -1.02 -13.29
C PRO A 207 -14.98 -0.89 -14.44
N GLU A 208 -15.42 -0.28 -15.55
CA GLU A 208 -14.59 -0.14 -16.75
C GLU A 208 -13.27 0.58 -16.50
N GLN A 209 -13.27 1.61 -15.65
CA GLN A 209 -12.06 2.32 -15.25
C GLN A 209 -11.05 1.39 -14.57
N VAL A 210 -11.51 0.60 -13.58
CA VAL A 210 -10.65 -0.35 -12.84
C VAL A 210 -10.12 -1.43 -13.78
N TRP A 211 -10.94 -1.91 -14.71
CA TRP A 211 -10.53 -2.86 -15.73
C TRP A 211 -9.44 -2.30 -16.64
N ASN A 212 -9.60 -1.07 -17.13
CA ASN A 212 -8.64 -0.43 -18.04
C ASN A 212 -7.29 -0.23 -17.36
N GLU A 213 -7.25 0.20 -16.09
CA GLU A 213 -6.00 0.33 -15.35
C GLU A 213 -5.31 -1.03 -15.13
N ALA A 214 -6.07 -2.07 -14.78
CA ALA A 214 -5.52 -3.42 -14.67
C ALA A 214 -4.99 -3.97 -16.01
N ASP A 215 -5.67 -3.72 -17.12
CA ASP A 215 -5.22 -4.14 -18.46
C ASP A 215 -3.91 -3.47 -18.87
N LYS A 216 -3.70 -2.19 -18.48
CA LYS A 216 -2.39 -1.53 -18.64
C LYS A 216 -1.29 -2.25 -17.86
N VAL A 217 -1.54 -2.67 -16.62
CA VAL A 217 -0.57 -3.43 -15.81
C VAL A 217 -0.26 -4.78 -16.47
N VAL A 218 -1.28 -5.51 -16.93
CA VAL A 218 -1.10 -6.78 -17.65
C VAL A 218 -0.25 -6.59 -18.91
N THR A 219 -0.52 -5.52 -19.67
CA THR A 219 0.22 -5.16 -20.87
C THR A 219 1.67 -4.81 -20.55
N LEU A 220 1.91 -3.98 -19.54
CA LEU A 220 3.25 -3.60 -19.09
C LEU A 220 4.05 -4.82 -18.64
N ALA A 221 3.47 -5.68 -17.80
CA ALA A 221 4.09 -6.94 -17.38
C ALA A 221 4.41 -7.86 -18.58
N GLY A 222 3.49 -7.96 -19.55
CA GLY A 222 3.71 -8.70 -20.78
C GLY A 222 4.88 -8.15 -21.60
N ASN A 223 4.99 -6.82 -21.70
CA ASN A 223 6.09 -6.17 -22.39
C ASN A 223 7.43 -6.44 -21.69
N ILE A 224 7.47 -6.42 -20.35
CA ILE A 224 8.69 -6.74 -19.56
C ILE A 224 9.11 -8.19 -19.80
N LEU A 225 8.17 -9.15 -19.71
CA LEU A 225 8.46 -10.58 -19.88
C LEU A 225 8.87 -10.97 -21.30
N HIS A 226 8.39 -10.23 -22.30
CA HIS A 226 8.57 -10.55 -23.71
C HIS A 226 9.44 -9.53 -24.45
N SER A 227 10.21 -8.71 -23.73
CA SER A 227 11.11 -7.74 -24.35
C SER A 227 12.24 -8.45 -25.10
N LYS A 228 12.15 -8.52 -26.43
CA LYS A 228 13.14 -9.20 -27.28
C LYS A 228 14.29 -8.31 -27.76
N ARG A 229 14.15 -6.98 -27.64
CA ARG A 229 15.05 -6.01 -28.31
C ARG A 229 15.55 -4.90 -27.38
N GLU A 230 14.70 -4.40 -26.49
CA GLU A 230 15.04 -3.30 -25.59
C GLU A 230 14.65 -3.65 -24.16
N LYS A 231 15.53 -3.38 -23.20
CA LYS A 231 15.21 -3.55 -21.78
C LYS A 231 14.16 -2.51 -21.40
N ILE A 232 13.03 -2.98 -20.89
CA ILE A 232 12.02 -2.09 -20.30
C ILE A 232 12.46 -1.77 -18.88
N VAL A 233 12.63 -0.48 -18.60
CA VAL A 233 12.92 0.02 -17.26
C VAL A 233 11.61 0.53 -16.67
N VAL A 234 11.30 0.06 -15.46
CA VAL A 234 10.11 0.47 -14.71
C VAL A 234 10.54 1.42 -13.60
N SER A 235 9.94 2.60 -13.55
CA SER A 235 10.13 3.54 -12.45
C SER A 235 9.41 3.09 -11.18
N GLU A 236 9.83 3.62 -10.02
CA GLU A 236 9.15 3.36 -8.75
C GLU A 236 7.65 3.72 -8.81
N GLU A 237 7.32 4.88 -9.38
CA GLU A 237 5.96 5.36 -9.57
C GLU A 237 5.12 4.37 -10.38
N GLN A 238 5.62 3.92 -11.54
CA GLN A 238 4.92 2.92 -12.37
C GLN A 238 4.71 1.59 -11.65
N ALA A 239 5.69 1.14 -10.85
CA ALA A 239 5.55 -0.07 -10.05
C ALA A 239 4.49 0.12 -8.96
N PHE A 240 4.49 1.26 -8.27
CA PHE A 240 3.51 1.58 -7.25
C PHE A 240 2.08 1.69 -7.81
N ASP A 241 1.91 2.38 -8.93
CA ASP A 241 0.62 2.46 -9.65
C ASP A 241 0.12 1.08 -10.08
N SER A 242 1.04 0.19 -10.46
CA SER A 242 0.71 -1.19 -10.78
C SER A 242 0.22 -1.97 -9.55
N VAL A 243 0.82 -1.74 -8.37
CA VAL A 243 0.34 -2.30 -7.10
C VAL A 243 -1.07 -1.80 -6.79
N GLN A 244 -1.31 -0.50 -6.90
CA GLN A 244 -2.61 0.11 -6.62
C GLN A 244 -3.70 -0.41 -7.57
N SER A 245 -3.41 -0.47 -8.87
CA SER A 245 -4.34 -0.98 -9.89
C SER A 245 -4.66 -2.46 -9.68
N THR A 246 -3.64 -3.26 -9.32
CA THR A 246 -3.80 -4.67 -8.97
C THR A 246 -4.67 -4.85 -7.74
N LEU A 247 -4.45 -4.05 -6.70
CA LEU A 247 -5.28 -4.10 -5.50
C LEU A 247 -6.72 -3.72 -5.81
N ALA A 248 -6.96 -2.64 -6.56
CA ALA A 248 -8.29 -2.17 -6.90
C ALA A 248 -9.11 -3.23 -7.66
N ILE A 249 -8.53 -3.88 -8.68
CA ILE A 249 -9.25 -4.93 -9.42
C ILE A 249 -9.50 -6.16 -8.56
N VAL A 250 -8.53 -6.58 -7.75
CA VAL A 250 -8.69 -7.74 -6.87
C VAL A 250 -9.81 -7.48 -5.85
N GLU A 251 -9.90 -6.27 -5.30
CA GLU A 251 -10.96 -5.90 -4.38
C GLU A 251 -12.33 -5.97 -5.04
N ASP A 252 -12.51 -5.41 -6.24
CA ASP A 252 -13.79 -5.48 -6.94
C ASP A 252 -14.20 -6.92 -7.28
N LEU A 253 -13.23 -7.81 -7.49
CA LEU A 253 -13.49 -9.24 -7.70
C LEU A 253 -13.98 -9.99 -6.45
N PHE A 254 -13.73 -9.48 -5.25
CA PHE A 254 -14.09 -10.12 -3.98
C PHE A 254 -15.04 -9.29 -3.10
N ARG A 255 -15.64 -8.22 -3.66
CA ARG A 255 -16.76 -7.49 -3.06
C ARG A 255 -18.05 -8.29 -3.04
#